data_AF-A0A932KWR0-F1
#
_entry.id   AF-A0A932KWR0-F1
#
_cell.length_a   1.000
_cell.length_b   1.000
_cell.length_c   1.000
_cell.angle_alpha   90.00
_cell.angle_beta   90.00
_cell.angle_gamma   90.00
#
_symmetry.space_group_name_H-M   'P 1'
#
loop_
_entity.id
_entity.type
_entity.pdbx_description
1 polymer ?
#
loop_
_entity_poly.entity_id
_entity_poly.type
_entity_poly.pdbx_seq_one_letter_code
_entity_poly.pdbx_strand_id
1 'polypeptide(L)'
;MTAPANLNVKQPKTFAFTAANLAEAKKIMAKYPAGREASAVIPLLDLAQRQHANWLPIAAMDVVADMLRMPRVKVYEVASFYTMFNRAPV
;
A
#
# COMPACT_ATOMS: atom_id res chain seq x y z
N MET A 1 -21.51 0.09 7.77
CA MET A 1 -21.07 -1.03 8.63
C MET A 1 -20.04 -1.80 7.86
N THR A 2 -18.79 -1.71 8.31
CA THR A 2 -17.55 -2.15 7.67
C THR A 2 -17.64 -3.63 7.32
N ALA A 3 -17.55 -3.97 6.03
CA ALA A 3 -17.47 -5.35 5.58
C ALA A 3 -16.30 -6.05 6.30
N PRO A 4 -16.54 -7.22 6.93
CA PRO A 4 -15.48 -7.96 7.58
C PRO A 4 -14.41 -8.24 6.52
N ALA A 5 -13.14 -7.99 6.87
CA ALA A 5 -12.02 -8.45 6.07
C ALA A 5 -12.27 -9.94 5.80
N ASN A 6 -12.52 -10.31 4.55
CA ASN A 6 -12.78 -11.69 4.18
C ASN A 6 -11.54 -12.51 4.56
N LEU A 7 -11.60 -13.18 5.70
CA LEU A 7 -10.58 -14.09 6.23
C LEU A 7 -10.30 -15.29 5.30
N ASN A 8 -11.08 -15.41 4.22
CA ASN A 8 -10.97 -16.46 3.21
C ASN A 8 -10.11 -16.11 1.98
N VAL A 9 -9.56 -14.89 1.89
CA VAL A 9 -8.61 -14.54 0.83
C VAL A 9 -7.21 -14.99 1.23
N LYS A 10 -6.62 -15.93 0.47
CA LYS A 10 -5.22 -16.32 0.65
C LYS A 10 -4.31 -15.13 0.40
N GLN A 11 -3.76 -14.55 1.47
CA GLN A 11 -2.82 -13.45 1.40
C GLN A 11 -1.43 -13.96 0.94
N PRO A 12 -0.75 -13.25 0.03
CA PRO A 12 0.65 -13.55 -0.28
C PRO A 12 1.52 -13.32 0.96
N LYS A 13 2.49 -14.21 1.20
CA LYS A 13 3.43 -14.09 2.33
C LYS A 13 4.42 -12.94 2.15
N THR A 14 4.68 -12.55 0.90
CA THR A 14 5.69 -11.55 0.54
C THR A 14 5.18 -10.70 -0.61
N PHE A 15 5.57 -9.44 -0.61
CA PHE A 15 5.38 -8.52 -1.71
C PHE A 15 6.69 -7.79 -2.00
N ALA A 16 6.96 -7.48 -3.26
CA ALA A 16 8.06 -6.63 -3.65
C ALA A 16 7.63 -5.83 -4.88
N PHE A 17 7.96 -4.54 -4.92
CA PHE A 17 7.76 -3.76 -6.13
C PHE A 17 8.62 -4.31 -7.27
N THR A 18 8.09 -4.34 -8.49
CA THR A 18 8.90 -4.59 -9.69
C THR A 18 9.95 -3.49 -9.83
N ALA A 19 11.02 -3.71 -10.58
CA ALA A 19 12.07 -2.69 -10.76
C ALA A 19 11.50 -1.37 -11.31
N ALA A 20 10.55 -1.44 -12.24
CA ALA A 20 9.86 -0.27 -12.80
C ALA A 20 9.04 0.47 -11.73
N ASN A 21 8.24 -0.26 -10.94
CA ASN A 21 7.42 0.36 -9.90
C ASN A 21 8.25 0.85 -8.71
N LEU A 22 9.39 0.23 -8.43
CA LEU A 22 10.31 0.71 -7.41
C LEU A 22 10.92 2.05 -7.82
N ALA A 23 11.26 2.23 -9.10
CA ALA A 23 11.72 3.51 -9.62
C ALA A 23 10.61 4.57 -9.53
N GLU A 24 9.37 4.21 -9.86
CA GLU A 24 8.22 5.11 -9.75
C GLU A 24 7.90 5.48 -8.30
N ALA A 25 7.95 4.51 -7.37
CA ALA A 25 7.79 4.74 -5.95
C ALA A 25 8.82 5.75 -5.41
N LYS A 26 10.08 5.64 -5.83
CA LYS A 26 11.13 6.62 -5.49
C LYS A 26 10.82 8.01 -6.03
N LYS A 27 10.33 8.12 -7.26
CA LYS A 27 9.90 9.42 -7.83
C LYS A 27 8.73 10.01 -7.07
N ILE A 28 7.74 9.19 -6.67
CA ILE A 28 6.60 9.63 -5.86
C ILE A 28 7.08 10.19 -4.53
N MET A 29 7.94 9.45 -3.81
CA MET A 29 8.49 9.93 -2.53
C MET A 29 9.27 11.23 -2.68
N ALA A 30 10.04 11.39 -3.77
CA ALA A 30 10.81 12.60 -4.05
C ALA A 30 9.95 13.87 -4.29
N LYS A 31 8.63 13.74 -4.53
CA LYS A 31 7.72 14.89 -4.64
C LYS A 31 7.44 15.54 -3.28
N TYR A 32 7.72 14.84 -2.19
CA TYR A 32 7.48 15.32 -0.84
C TYR A 32 8.80 15.78 -0.21
N PRO A 33 8.80 16.93 0.50
CA PRO A 33 10.01 17.40 1.16
C PRO A 33 10.43 16.46 2.29
N ALA A 34 11.71 16.54 2.67
CA ALA A 34 12.27 15.76 3.76
C ALA A 34 11.46 15.93 5.06
N GLY A 35 11.16 14.82 5.73
CA GLY A 35 10.30 14.78 6.94
C GLY A 35 8.79 14.78 6.65
N ARG A 36 8.37 14.83 5.38
CA ARG A 36 6.96 14.74 4.95
C ARG A 36 6.71 13.56 4.00
N GLU A 37 7.62 12.59 3.98
CA GLU A 37 7.54 11.40 3.12
C GLU A 37 6.27 10.58 3.40
N ALA A 38 5.77 10.61 4.65
CA ALA A 38 4.53 9.97 5.06
C ALA A 38 3.31 10.35 4.19
N SER A 39 3.31 11.54 3.60
CA SER A 39 2.24 12.00 2.70
C SER A 39 2.19 11.22 1.38
N ALA A 40 3.24 10.48 1.04
CA ALA A 40 3.30 9.60 -0.12
C ALA A 40 2.54 8.27 0.07
N VAL A 41 1.92 8.02 1.23
CA VAL A 41 1.24 6.75 1.53
C VAL A 41 0.15 6.41 0.52
N ILE A 42 -0.69 7.38 0.15
CA ILE A 42 -1.79 7.17 -0.81
C ILE A 42 -1.26 6.76 -2.20
N PRO A 43 -0.36 7.54 -2.85
CA PRO A 43 0.13 7.17 -4.17
C PRO A 43 0.98 5.89 -4.18
N LEU A 44 1.67 5.56 -3.08
CA LEU A 44 2.39 4.28 -2.97
C LEU A 44 1.45 3.08 -2.82
N LEU A 45 0.38 3.22 -2.05
CA LEU A 45 -0.66 2.20 -1.93
C LEU A 45 -1.38 1.98 -3.27
N ASP A 46 -1.71 3.05 -3.99
CA ASP A 46 -2.30 2.95 -5.33
C ASP A 46 -1.36 2.22 -6.31
N LEU A 47 -0.07 2.55 -6.29
CA LEU A 47 0.93 1.86 -7.11
C LEU A 47 1.03 0.36 -6.76
N ALA A 48 1.01 0.02 -5.47
CA ALA A 48 1.04 -1.36 -5.01
C ALA A 48 -0.21 -2.15 -5.44
N GLN A 49 -1.38 -1.53 -5.34
CA GLN A 49 -2.65 -2.11 -5.78
C GLN A 49 -2.65 -2.39 -7.28
N ARG A 50 -2.21 -1.42 -8.09
CA ARG A 50 -2.10 -1.59 -9.56
C ARG A 50 -1.14 -2.71 -9.93
N GLN A 51 -0.04 -2.86 -9.21
CA GLN A 51 0.89 -3.97 -9.42
C GLN A 51 0.27 -5.32 -9.09
N HIS A 52 -0.57 -5.38 -8.05
CA HIS A 52 -1.10 -6.61 -7.51
C HIS A 52 -2.54 -6.89 -7.97
N ALA A 53 -2.77 -6.85 -9.29
CA ALA A 53 -4.07 -7.16 -9.91
C ALA A 53 -5.25 -6.38 -9.32
N ASN A 54 -5.03 -5.09 -9.04
CA ASN A 54 -6.03 -4.15 -8.53
C ASN A 54 -6.62 -4.48 -7.14
N TRP A 55 -5.86 -5.20 -6.31
CA TRP A 55 -6.13 -5.32 -4.88
C TRP A 55 -4.85 -5.23 -4.04
N LEU A 56 -5.02 -4.98 -2.75
CA LEU A 56 -3.97 -4.56 -1.84
C LEU A 56 -3.78 -5.62 -0.74
N PRO A 57 -2.78 -6.50 -0.87
CA PRO A 57 -2.49 -7.50 0.15
C PRO A 57 -1.78 -6.87 1.36
N ILE A 58 -1.88 -7.54 2.51
CA ILE A 58 -1.24 -7.08 3.76
C ILE A 58 0.28 -6.92 3.59
N ALA A 59 0.92 -7.87 2.89
CA ALA A 59 2.35 -7.81 2.61
C ALA A 59 2.74 -6.55 1.80
N ALA A 60 1.86 -6.06 0.92
CA ALA A 60 2.13 -4.82 0.18
C ALA A 60 2.02 -3.58 1.06
N MET A 61 1.03 -3.55 1.96
CA MET A 61 0.89 -2.47 2.96
C MET A 61 2.11 -2.42 3.90
N ASP A 62 2.61 -3.57 4.33
CA ASP A 62 3.83 -3.68 5.13
C ASP A 62 5.05 -3.09 4.41
N VAL A 63 5.25 -3.43 3.13
CA VAL A 63 6.34 -2.88 2.33
C VAL A 63 6.23 -1.36 2.19
N VAL A 64 5.03 -0.82 1.98
CA VAL A 64 4.81 0.63 1.91
C VAL A 64 5.10 1.29 3.27
N ALA A 65 4.69 0.67 4.38
CA ALA A 65 4.99 1.16 5.73
C ALA A 65 6.50 1.22 5.99
N ASP A 66 7.23 0.16 5.62
CA ASP A 66 8.68 0.07 5.77
C ASP A 66 9.40 1.11 4.89
N MET A 67 8.93 1.32 3.65
CA MET A 67 9.47 2.36 2.74
C MET A 67 9.32 3.78 3.30
N LEU A 68 8.18 4.07 3.92
CA LEU A 68 7.89 5.39 4.51
C LEU A 68 8.35 5.54 5.95
N ARG A 69 8.93 4.47 6.55
CA ARG A 69 9.29 4.41 7.97
C ARG A 69 8.12 4.77 8.88
N MET A 70 6.92 4.32 8.52
CA MET A 70 5.69 4.57 9.27
C MET A 70 5.22 3.31 10.00
N PRO A 71 4.49 3.46 11.13
CA PRO A 71 3.81 2.32 11.75
C PRO A 71 2.82 1.67 10.77
N ARG A 72 2.90 0.34 10.64
CA ARG A 72 2.02 -0.46 9.76
C ARG A 72 0.54 -0.20 10.00
N VAL A 73 0.14 -0.03 11.26
CA VAL A 73 -1.24 0.30 11.65
C VAL A 73 -1.75 1.56 10.95
N LYS A 74 -0.93 2.61 10.80
CA LYS A 74 -1.35 3.82 10.09
C LYS A 74 -1.61 3.58 8.61
N VAL A 75 -0.82 2.71 7.98
CA VAL A 75 -1.03 2.33 6.58
C VAL A 75 -2.31 1.51 6.43
N TYR A 76 -2.59 0.62 7.38
CA TYR A 76 -3.84 -0.16 7.42
C TYR A 76 -5.06 0.73 7.61
N GLU A 77 -4.96 1.74 8.49
CA GLU A 77 -6.01 2.74 8.69
C GLU A 77 -6.31 3.47 7.38
N VAL A 78 -5.29 3.99 6.71
CA VAL A 78 -5.43 4.66 5.40
C VAL A 78 -6.08 3.72 4.37
N ALA A 79 -5.58 2.49 4.25
CA ALA A 79 -6.12 1.51 3.30
C ALA A 79 -7.57 1.10 3.61
N SER A 80 -7.99 1.16 4.88
CA SER A 80 -9.36 0.88 5.29
C SER A 80 -10.30 2.08 5.18
N PHE A 81 -9.75 3.29 5.28
CA PHE A 81 -10.49 4.55 5.29
C PHE A 81 -10.91 4.97 3.88
N TYR A 82 -10.02 4.85 2.90
CA TYR A 82 -10.31 5.22 1.51
C TYR A 82 -10.94 4.05 0.75
N THR A 83 -12.13 4.30 0.18
CA THR A 83 -12.92 3.29 -0.55
C THR A 83 -12.27 2.82 -1.86
N MET A 84 -11.31 3.56 -2.41
CA MET A 84 -10.59 3.18 -3.63
C MET A 84 -9.65 1.98 -3.44
N PHE A 85 -9.32 1.64 -2.19
CA PHE A 85 -8.39 0.57 -1.90
C PHE A 85 -9.12 -0.76 -1.69
N ASN A 86 -8.93 -1.68 -2.65
CA ASN A 86 -9.54 -3.00 -2.61
C ASN A 86 -8.70 -3.92 -1.71
N ARG A 87 -9.22 -4.33 -0.56
CA ARG A 87 -8.51 -5.21 0.40
C ARG A 87 -8.73 -6.70 0.15
N ALA A 88 -9.47 -7.02 -0.91
CA ALA A 88 -9.70 -8.37 -1.41
C ALA A 88 -9.65 -8.31 -2.95
N PRO A 89 -9.30 -9.43 -3.62
CA PRO A 89 -9.42 -9.55 -5.06
C PRO A 89 -10.80 -9.10 -5.53
N VAL A 90 -10.81 -8.30 -6.60
CA VAL A 90 -12.01 -7.83 -7.30
C VAL A 90 -12.19 -8.57 -8.61
#